data_AF-A0A818K2Q8-F1
#
_entry.id   AF-A0A818K2Q8-F1
#
_cell.length_a   1.000
_cell.length_b   1.000
_cell.length_c   1.000
_cell.angle_alpha   90.00
_cell.angle_beta   90.00
_cell.angle_gamma   90.00
#
_symmetry.space_group_name_H-M   'P 1'
#
loop_
_entity.id
_entity.type
_entity.pdbx_description
1 polymer ?
#
loop_
_entity_poly.entity_id
_entity_poly.type
_entity_poly.pdbx_seq_one_letter_code
_entity_poly.pdbx_strand_id
1 'polypeptide(L)'
;MQGHTLAFLLLSIVFAEGIFFSSKPKCPIKVYKSSKYITGDTLLLHENFHPRVKPLENVAQGCKVHLYIKGSYYQLRDPAQQVLVSEADVVIGHGFQFELRDEKNALLCNKICLSKNPMDTPAVKCFLQGAINHGFTWSRFNTDVLSDGTYAANTGGYQALKIDIQTRCQNEKLKRQLLRALRKIELSFIECHS
;
A
#
# COMPACT_ATOMS: atom_id res chain seq x y z
N MET A 1 39.87 -41.68 15.42
CA MET A 1 39.85 -40.22 15.63
C MET A 1 40.26 -39.55 14.33
N GLN A 2 39.32 -39.22 13.46
CA GLN A 2 39.51 -38.40 12.25
C GLN A 2 38.13 -38.34 11.56
N GLY A 3 37.51 -37.17 11.48
CA GLY A 3 36.19 -37.06 10.84
C GLY A 3 35.39 -35.77 11.05
N HIS A 4 35.87 -34.78 11.80
CA HIS A 4 35.07 -33.56 12.08
C HIS A 4 35.54 -32.28 11.36
N THR A 5 36.57 -32.35 10.51
CA THR A 5 37.18 -31.13 9.95
C THR A 5 36.58 -30.67 8.60
N LEU A 6 35.72 -31.48 7.97
CA LEU A 6 35.17 -31.18 6.63
C LEU A 6 33.79 -30.50 6.63
N ALA A 7 33.09 -30.46 7.76
CA ALA A 7 31.76 -29.84 7.84
C ALA A 7 31.80 -28.31 8.00
N PHE A 8 32.90 -27.74 8.48
CA PHE A 8 33.00 -26.29 8.74
C PHE A 8 33.37 -25.44 7.51
N LEU A 9 33.90 -26.04 6.44
CA LEU A 9 34.34 -25.30 5.25
C LEU A 9 33.24 -25.05 4.22
N LEU A 10 32.13 -25.80 4.26
CA LEU A 10 30.98 -25.58 3.37
C LEU A 10 30.01 -24.50 3.89
N LEU A 11 30.07 -24.12 5.18
CA LEU A 11 29.28 -22.99 5.69
C LEU A 11 29.90 -21.63 5.34
N SER A 12 31.20 -21.56 5.07
CA SER A 12 31.93 -20.30 4.83
C SER A 12 31.81 -19.79 3.39
N ILE A 13 31.54 -20.69 2.43
CA ILE A 13 31.46 -20.33 0.99
C ILE A 13 30.12 -19.66 0.65
N VAL A 14 29.09 -19.79 1.48
CA VAL A 14 27.79 -19.11 1.27
C VAL A 14 27.82 -17.64 1.70
N PHE A 15 28.86 -17.20 2.42
CA PHE A 15 28.98 -15.81 2.89
C PHE A 15 30.00 -14.96 2.12
N ALA A 16 30.91 -15.57 1.34
CA ALA A 16 32.07 -14.86 0.79
C ALA A 16 31.88 -14.26 -0.61
N GLU A 17 30.84 -14.63 -1.37
CA GLU A 17 30.54 -13.99 -2.66
C GLU A 17 29.31 -13.09 -2.53
N GLY A 18 29.53 -11.91 -1.95
CA GLY A 18 28.79 -10.69 -2.29
C GLY A 18 27.28 -10.82 -2.36
N ILE A 19 26.60 -11.20 -1.27
CA ILE A 19 25.17 -10.97 -1.14
C ILE A 19 24.95 -9.45 -1.13
N PHE A 20 24.82 -8.92 -2.33
CA PHE A 20 24.21 -7.68 -2.79
C PHE A 20 23.42 -6.95 -1.68
N PHE A 21 24.12 -6.28 -0.77
CA PHE A 21 23.62 -5.07 -0.11
C PHE A 21 23.69 -3.93 -1.12
N SER A 22 23.06 -4.13 -2.28
CA SER A 22 22.74 -3.01 -3.15
C SER A 22 21.85 -2.09 -2.32
N SER A 23 22.28 -0.85 -2.15
CA SER A 23 21.58 0.26 -1.49
C SER A 23 20.32 0.69 -2.26
N LYS A 24 19.67 -0.25 -2.96
CA LYS A 24 18.44 0.00 -3.68
C LYS A 24 17.42 0.52 -2.69
N PRO A 25 16.74 1.62 -3.04
CA PRO A 25 15.82 2.27 -2.12
C PRO A 25 14.66 1.32 -1.77
N LYS A 26 14.32 1.23 -0.49
CA LYS A 26 13.29 0.31 0.07
C LYS A 26 11.94 0.53 -0.62
N CYS A 27 11.03 -0.45 -0.57
CA CYS A 27 9.65 -0.27 -1.04
C CYS A 27 9.04 1.00 -0.39
N PRO A 28 8.62 2.00 -1.18
CA PRO A 28 8.11 3.25 -0.65
C PRO A 28 6.67 3.13 -0.14
N ILE A 29 6.02 2.00 -0.40
CA ILE A 29 4.69 1.71 0.14
C ILE A 29 4.82 1.29 1.61
N LYS A 30 4.09 1.98 2.47
CA LYS A 30 4.05 1.75 3.91
C LYS A 30 2.60 1.61 4.37
N VAL A 31 2.42 0.85 5.45
CA VAL A 31 1.15 0.79 6.17
C VAL A 31 0.90 2.16 6.80
N TYR A 32 -0.23 2.77 6.48
CA TYR A 32 -0.71 3.95 7.16
C TYR A 32 -1.35 3.53 8.49
N LYS A 33 -0.90 4.14 9.59
CA LYS A 33 -1.48 3.89 10.91
C LYS A 33 -2.74 4.72 11.08
N SER A 34 -3.87 4.13 10.67
CA SER A 34 -5.20 4.71 10.74
C SER A 34 -5.64 5.08 12.16
N SER A 35 -6.39 6.17 12.28
CA SER A 35 -7.24 6.48 13.44
C SER A 35 -8.52 5.63 13.46
N LYS A 36 -9.35 5.78 14.51
CA LYS A 36 -10.68 5.14 14.58
C LYS A 36 -11.65 5.57 13.46
N TYR A 37 -11.37 6.66 12.75
CA TYR A 37 -12.21 7.18 11.67
C TYR A 37 -11.86 6.60 10.29
N ILE A 38 -10.71 5.93 10.17
CA ILE A 38 -10.33 5.17 8.98
C ILE A 38 -10.32 3.68 9.37
N THR A 39 -11.27 2.92 8.83
CA THR A 39 -11.51 1.51 9.20
C THR A 39 -11.46 0.60 7.97
N GLY A 40 -11.72 -0.70 8.14
CA GLY A 40 -11.73 -1.66 7.03
C GLY A 40 -10.37 -2.29 6.78
N ASP A 41 -10.04 -2.49 5.50
CA ASP A 41 -8.81 -3.15 5.10
C ASP A 41 -7.55 -2.33 5.44
N THR A 42 -6.40 -3.01 5.47
CA THR A 42 -5.12 -2.35 5.72
C THR A 42 -4.85 -1.30 4.64
N LEU A 43 -4.62 -0.06 5.08
CA LEU A 43 -4.34 1.05 4.19
C LEU A 43 -2.84 1.13 3.86
N LEU A 44 -2.48 0.69 2.66
CA LEU A 44 -1.12 0.72 2.11
C LEU A 44 -0.98 1.90 1.15
N LEU A 45 -0.07 2.81 1.47
CA LEU A 45 0.11 4.06 0.72
C LEU A 45 1.58 4.35 0.50
N HIS A 46 1.87 5.09 -0.56
CA HIS A 46 3.18 5.65 -0.81
C HIS A 46 3.57 6.61 0.33
N GLU A 47 4.81 6.55 0.81
CA GLU A 47 5.27 7.33 1.96
C GLU A 47 5.02 8.84 1.82
N ASN A 48 5.18 9.39 0.62
CA ASN A 48 4.88 10.80 0.33
C ASN A 48 3.38 11.14 0.37
N PHE A 49 2.50 10.14 0.25
CA PHE A 49 1.06 10.35 0.32
C PHE A 49 0.53 10.28 1.76
N HIS A 50 1.27 9.68 2.69
CA HIS A 50 0.86 9.55 4.11
C HIS A 50 0.47 10.89 4.76
N PRO A 51 1.27 11.98 4.63
CA PRO A 51 0.92 13.25 5.26
C PRO A 51 -0.39 13.84 4.72
N ARG A 52 -0.76 13.51 3.47
CA ARG A 52 -1.97 14.01 2.83
C ARG A 52 -3.24 13.35 3.37
N VAL A 53 -3.15 12.11 3.85
CA VAL A 53 -4.31 11.37 4.38
C VAL A 53 -4.71 11.83 5.77
N LYS A 54 -3.78 12.37 6.57
CA LYS A 54 -4.07 12.83 7.94
C LYS A 54 -5.22 13.88 8.00
N PRO A 55 -5.27 14.91 7.15
CA PRO A 55 -6.42 15.80 7.07
C PRO A 55 -7.77 15.11 6.84
N LEU A 56 -7.84 13.99 6.13
CA LEU A 56 -9.09 13.26 5.92
C LEU A 56 -9.66 12.68 7.21
N GLU A 57 -8.82 12.34 8.18
CA GLU A 57 -9.28 11.87 9.49
C GLU A 57 -10.06 12.96 10.21
N ASN A 58 -9.55 14.20 10.17
CA ASN A 58 -10.20 15.36 10.76
C ASN A 58 -11.53 15.68 10.06
N VAL A 59 -11.55 15.56 8.72
CA VAL A 59 -12.78 15.74 7.94
C VAL A 59 -13.80 14.66 8.28
N ALA A 60 -13.39 13.39 8.34
CA ALA A 60 -14.25 12.27 8.70
C ALA A 60 -14.86 12.47 10.10
N GLN A 61 -14.04 12.86 11.08
CA GLN A 61 -14.48 13.22 12.42
C GLN A 61 -15.49 14.37 12.41
N GLY A 62 -15.18 15.49 11.75
CA GLY A 62 -16.04 16.67 11.70
C GLY A 62 -17.38 16.40 11.03
N CYS A 63 -17.39 15.52 10.03
CA CYS A 63 -18.60 15.12 9.31
C CYS A 63 -19.32 13.91 9.94
N LYS A 64 -18.80 13.36 11.05
CA LYS A 64 -19.34 12.19 11.76
C LYS A 64 -19.51 10.96 10.85
N VAL A 65 -18.49 10.70 10.04
CA VAL A 65 -18.43 9.52 9.16
C VAL A 65 -17.17 8.71 9.45
N HIS A 66 -17.22 7.43 9.12
CA HIS A 66 -16.06 6.55 9.01
C HIS A 66 -15.72 6.34 7.54
N LEU A 67 -14.46 6.53 7.21
CA LEU A 67 -13.88 6.18 5.92
C LEU A 67 -13.51 4.69 5.97
N TYR A 68 -14.35 3.84 5.38
CA TYR A 68 -14.14 2.41 5.34
C TYR A 68 -13.32 2.04 4.10
N ILE A 69 -12.09 1.59 4.29
CA ILE A 69 -11.17 1.20 3.24
C ILE A 69 -11.55 -0.19 2.72
N LYS A 70 -11.74 -0.28 1.41
CA LYS A 70 -12.05 -1.53 0.69
C LYS A 70 -10.86 -2.10 -0.09
N GLY A 71 -9.86 -1.25 -0.33
CA GLY A 71 -8.73 -1.58 -1.17
C GLY A 71 -7.75 -0.43 -1.18
N SER A 72 -6.46 -0.75 -1.25
CA SER A 72 -5.38 0.23 -1.36
C SER A 72 -4.29 -0.38 -2.24
N TYR A 73 -3.04 0.09 -2.14
CA TYR A 73 -1.96 -0.41 -2.97
C TYR A 73 -1.94 -1.95 -3.05
N TYR A 74 -1.81 -2.45 -4.27
CA TYR A 74 -1.61 -3.86 -4.55
C TYR A 74 -0.40 -4.07 -5.47
N GLN A 75 0.23 -5.23 -5.30
CA GLN A 75 1.41 -5.60 -6.08
C GLN A 75 0.97 -6.31 -7.37
N LEU A 76 1.43 -5.81 -8.51
CA LEU A 76 1.30 -6.47 -9.80
C LEU A 76 2.20 -7.71 -9.87
N ARG A 77 1.81 -8.68 -10.70
CA ARG A 77 2.66 -9.83 -11.01
C ARG A 77 3.87 -9.39 -11.84
N ASP A 78 3.63 -8.54 -12.84
CA ASP A 78 4.65 -7.91 -13.68
C ASP A 78 4.59 -6.39 -13.50
N PRO A 79 5.67 -5.71 -13.08
CA PRO A 79 5.72 -4.25 -12.98
C PRO A 79 5.34 -3.52 -14.27
N ALA A 80 5.60 -4.11 -15.44
CA ALA A 80 5.28 -3.53 -16.74
C ALA A 80 3.81 -3.71 -17.15
N GLN A 81 3.06 -4.59 -16.46
CA GLN A 81 1.67 -4.92 -16.76
C GLN A 81 0.81 -3.65 -16.93
N GLN A 82 -0.03 -3.63 -17.96
CA GLN A 82 -1.01 -2.56 -18.14
C GLN A 82 -2.05 -2.61 -17.03
N VAL A 83 -2.49 -1.43 -16.61
CA VAL A 83 -3.47 -1.25 -15.53
C VAL A 83 -4.58 -0.34 -16.04
N LEU A 84 -5.79 -0.57 -15.56
CA LEU A 84 -6.92 0.28 -15.90
C LEU A 84 -6.67 1.68 -15.34
N VAL A 85 -7.07 2.70 -16.11
CA VAL A 85 -6.96 4.12 -15.71
C VAL A 85 -7.66 4.37 -14.37
N SER A 86 -8.77 3.66 -14.11
CA SER A 86 -9.52 3.68 -12.86
C SER A 86 -8.72 3.28 -11.62
N GLU A 87 -7.62 2.55 -11.79
CA GLU A 87 -6.80 1.99 -10.72
C GLU A 87 -5.38 2.59 -10.67
N ALA A 88 -5.10 3.54 -11.56
CA ALA A 88 -3.75 4.05 -11.76
C ALA A 88 -3.14 4.65 -10.47
N ASP A 89 -3.92 5.42 -9.71
CA ASP A 89 -3.46 5.97 -8.44
C ASP A 89 -3.34 4.90 -7.34
N VAL A 90 -4.17 3.85 -7.39
CA VAL A 90 -4.15 2.77 -6.38
C VAL A 90 -2.87 1.95 -6.52
N VAL A 91 -2.48 1.59 -7.74
CA VAL A 91 -1.31 0.72 -8.00
C VAL A 91 0.04 1.40 -7.72
N ILE A 92 0.06 2.72 -7.56
CA ILE A 92 1.24 3.48 -7.10
C ILE A 92 1.12 3.93 -5.64
N GLY A 93 0.02 3.62 -4.96
CA GLY A 93 -0.22 3.97 -3.56
C GLY A 93 -0.53 5.45 -3.32
N HIS A 94 -1.02 6.16 -4.34
CA HIS A 94 -1.52 7.55 -4.28
C HIS A 94 -3.06 7.64 -4.28
N GLY A 95 -3.73 6.50 -4.16
CA GLY A 95 -5.17 6.42 -4.01
C GLY A 95 -5.61 5.14 -3.32
N PHE A 96 -6.86 5.12 -2.89
CA PHE A 96 -7.47 3.97 -2.24
C PHE A 96 -8.97 3.92 -2.53
N GLN A 97 -9.53 2.72 -2.47
CA GLN A 97 -10.95 2.46 -2.61
C GLN A 97 -11.65 2.57 -1.25
N PHE A 98 -12.80 3.24 -1.21
CA PHE A 98 -13.52 3.49 0.03
C PHE A 98 -15.03 3.44 -0.09
N GLU A 99 -15.68 3.35 1.06
CA GLU A 99 -17.07 3.73 1.26
C GLU A 99 -17.20 4.53 2.56
N LEU A 100 -18.30 5.27 2.68
CA LEU A 100 -18.61 6.05 3.88
C LEU A 100 -19.62 5.30 4.73
N ARG A 101 -19.32 5.21 6.02
CA ARG A 101 -20.19 4.64 7.03
C ARG A 101 -20.47 5.65 8.14
N ASP A 102 -21.54 5.47 8.88
CA ASP A 102 -21.83 6.29 10.05
C ASP A 102 -21.05 5.78 11.28
N GLU A 103 -21.24 6.47 12.42
CA GLU A 103 -20.60 6.10 13.70
C GLU A 103 -21.04 4.71 14.21
N LYS A 104 -22.19 4.20 13.76
CA LYS A 104 -22.71 2.86 14.05
C LYS A 104 -22.28 1.82 13.01
N ASN A 105 -21.37 2.19 12.11
CA ASN A 105 -20.87 1.37 11.02
C ASN A 105 -21.93 1.00 9.94
N ALA A 106 -23.06 1.70 9.91
CA ALA A 106 -24.06 1.55 8.85
C ALA A 106 -23.59 2.25 7.56
N LEU A 107 -23.90 1.68 6.41
CA LEU A 107 -23.50 2.23 5.12
C LEU A 107 -24.23 3.57 4.84
N LEU A 108 -23.45 4.63 4.62
CA LEU A 108 -23.96 5.93 4.17
C LEU A 108 -23.83 6.09 2.66
N CYS A 109 -22.67 5.76 2.09
CA CYS A 109 -22.41 5.97 0.67
C CYS A 109 -21.33 5.03 0.15
N ASN A 110 -21.69 4.15 -0.78
CA ASN A 110 -20.76 3.32 -1.53
C ASN A 110 -20.56 3.90 -2.95
N LYS A 111 -19.83 3.18 -3.82
CA LYS A 111 -19.61 3.52 -5.23
C LYS A 111 -20.86 4.01 -5.98
N ILE A 112 -22.01 3.34 -5.79
CA ILE A 112 -23.28 3.64 -6.47
C ILE A 112 -23.82 5.00 -6.01
N CYS A 113 -23.73 5.29 -4.72
CA CYS A 113 -24.08 6.60 -4.17
C CYS A 113 -23.08 7.68 -4.63
N LEU A 114 -21.78 7.38 -4.59
CA LEU A 114 -20.71 8.31 -4.98
C LEU A 114 -20.75 8.68 -6.47
N SER A 115 -21.38 7.87 -7.32
CA SER A 115 -21.60 8.20 -8.73
C SER A 115 -22.77 9.13 -9.00
N LYS A 116 -23.62 9.42 -7.99
CA LYS A 116 -24.78 10.31 -8.15
C LYS A 116 -24.40 11.76 -7.92
N ASN A 117 -25.08 12.66 -8.64
CA ASN A 117 -25.04 14.10 -8.41
C ASN A 117 -26.47 14.67 -8.55
N PRO A 118 -27.06 15.31 -7.53
CA PRO A 118 -26.50 15.60 -6.20
C PRO A 118 -26.42 14.36 -5.30
N MET A 119 -25.69 14.49 -4.18
CA MET A 119 -25.69 13.48 -3.12
C MET A 119 -26.69 13.85 -2.02
N ASP A 120 -27.51 12.87 -1.62
CA ASP A 120 -28.69 13.12 -0.78
C ASP A 120 -28.36 13.31 0.71
N THR A 121 -27.19 12.87 1.16
CA THR A 121 -26.85 12.87 2.61
C THR A 121 -25.93 14.04 2.98
N PRO A 122 -26.32 14.93 3.92
CA PRO A 122 -25.48 16.06 4.33
C PRO A 122 -24.09 15.67 4.85
N ALA A 123 -23.99 14.56 5.59
CA ALA A 123 -22.70 14.06 6.10
C ALA A 123 -21.76 13.63 4.97
N VAL A 124 -22.29 12.97 3.95
CA VAL A 124 -21.54 12.58 2.74
C VAL A 124 -21.05 13.82 1.99
N LYS A 125 -21.94 14.80 1.79
CA LYS A 125 -21.59 16.07 1.15
C LYS A 125 -20.50 16.83 1.93
N CYS A 126 -20.61 16.87 3.27
CA CYS A 126 -19.61 17.43 4.16
C CYS A 126 -18.24 16.78 3.94
N PHE A 127 -18.19 15.44 3.98
CA PHE A 127 -16.94 14.71 3.84
C PHE A 127 -16.29 14.97 2.48
N LEU A 128 -17.04 14.84 1.40
CA LEU A 128 -16.51 14.98 0.05
C LEU A 128 -16.02 16.40 -0.23
N GLN A 129 -16.76 17.43 0.22
CA GLN A 129 -16.30 18.80 0.09
C GLN A 129 -15.03 19.04 0.91
N GLY A 130 -14.96 18.50 2.14
CA GLY A 130 -13.76 18.58 2.97
C GLY A 130 -12.55 17.90 2.31
N ALA A 131 -12.75 16.72 1.73
CA ALA A 131 -11.70 16.00 0.99
C ALA A 131 -11.19 16.82 -0.21
N ILE A 132 -12.08 17.40 -1.01
CA ILE A 132 -11.72 18.30 -2.12
C ILE A 132 -10.91 19.50 -1.62
N ASN A 133 -11.33 20.12 -0.52
CA ASN A 133 -10.63 21.27 0.06
C ASN A 133 -9.20 20.92 0.53
N HIS A 134 -8.90 19.64 0.76
CA HIS A 134 -7.55 19.13 1.05
C HIS A 134 -6.83 18.57 -0.20
N GLY A 135 -7.34 18.89 -1.39
CA GLY A 135 -6.73 18.56 -2.67
C GLY A 135 -6.87 17.09 -3.08
N PHE A 136 -7.86 16.38 -2.53
CA PHE A 136 -8.22 15.06 -3.02
C PHE A 136 -9.18 15.15 -4.20
N THR A 137 -9.07 14.16 -5.07
CA THR A 137 -9.93 13.98 -6.23
C THR A 137 -10.52 12.58 -6.21
N TRP A 138 -11.76 12.44 -6.66
CA TRP A 138 -12.31 11.11 -6.94
C TRP A 138 -12.12 10.77 -8.42
N SER A 139 -11.88 9.49 -8.70
CA SER A 139 -11.78 9.03 -10.07
C SER A 139 -13.14 9.09 -10.75
N ARG A 140 -13.19 9.70 -11.95
CA ARG A 140 -14.40 9.72 -12.80
C ARG A 140 -14.77 8.33 -13.33
N PHE A 141 -13.77 7.44 -13.44
CA PHE A 141 -13.95 6.08 -13.94
C PHE A 141 -14.22 5.09 -12.82
N ASN A 142 -13.84 5.43 -11.60
CA ASN A 142 -14.14 4.63 -10.42
C ASN A 142 -14.42 5.52 -9.21
N THR A 143 -15.71 5.81 -8.99
CA THR A 143 -16.17 6.82 -8.02
C THR A 143 -15.91 6.44 -6.56
N ASP A 144 -15.51 5.20 -6.28
CA ASP A 144 -15.05 4.77 -4.96
C ASP A 144 -13.54 4.93 -4.77
N VAL A 145 -12.78 5.45 -5.74
CA VAL A 145 -11.36 5.75 -5.59
C VAL A 145 -11.17 7.21 -5.23
N LEU A 146 -10.59 7.45 -4.06
CA LEU A 146 -10.09 8.76 -3.62
C LEU A 146 -8.58 8.78 -3.80
N SER A 147 -8.06 9.81 -4.48
CA SER A 147 -6.63 9.97 -4.73
C SER A 147 -6.22 11.43 -4.64
N ASP A 148 -4.93 11.67 -4.80
CA ASP A 148 -4.34 13.00 -4.81
C ASP A 148 -4.12 13.59 -6.20
N GLY A 149 -4.60 12.88 -7.24
CA GLY A 149 -4.48 13.26 -8.63
C GLY A 149 -3.11 13.03 -9.26
N THR A 150 -2.19 12.30 -8.60
CA THR A 150 -0.82 12.08 -9.09
C THR A 150 -0.78 11.52 -10.51
N TYR A 151 -1.59 10.50 -10.83
CA TYR A 151 -1.67 9.96 -12.19
C TYR A 151 -2.11 11.03 -13.19
N ALA A 152 -3.17 11.77 -12.88
CA ALA A 152 -3.72 12.80 -13.78
C ALA A 152 -2.71 13.92 -14.06
N ALA A 153 -1.88 14.26 -13.06
CA ALA A 153 -0.87 15.30 -13.18
C ALA A 153 0.39 14.86 -13.95
N ASN A 154 0.69 13.56 -14.01
CA ASN A 154 1.95 13.06 -14.55
C ASN A 154 1.78 11.83 -15.44
N THR A 155 0.95 11.94 -16.48
CA THR A 155 0.71 10.84 -17.43
C THR A 155 1.99 10.38 -18.14
N GLY A 156 2.92 11.29 -18.44
CA GLY A 156 4.20 10.99 -19.10
C GLY A 156 5.22 10.23 -18.22
N GLY A 157 5.29 10.55 -16.92
CA GLY A 157 6.19 9.91 -15.96
C GLY A 157 5.57 8.75 -15.19
N TYR A 158 4.24 8.57 -15.28
CA TYR A 158 3.50 7.58 -14.52
C TYR A 158 4.04 6.16 -14.69
N GLN A 159 4.28 5.72 -15.93
CA GLN A 159 4.70 4.34 -16.18
C GLN A 159 6.07 4.05 -15.54
N ALA A 160 6.99 5.02 -15.58
CA ALA A 160 8.29 4.91 -14.93
C ALA A 160 8.15 4.84 -13.41
N LEU A 161 7.32 5.72 -12.82
CA LEU A 161 7.03 5.72 -11.39
C LEU A 161 6.39 4.40 -10.93
N LYS A 162 5.40 3.91 -11.67
CA LYS A 162 4.74 2.63 -11.42
C LYS A 162 5.74 1.47 -11.43
N ILE A 163 6.56 1.38 -12.49
CA ILE A 163 7.57 0.33 -12.62
C ILE A 163 8.57 0.40 -11.46
N ASP A 164 9.05 1.59 -11.09
CA ASP A 164 9.97 1.77 -9.95
C ASP A 164 9.36 1.25 -8.64
N ILE A 165 8.18 1.74 -8.28
CA ILE A 165 7.49 1.35 -7.05
C ILE A 165 7.25 -0.16 -7.02
N GLN A 166 6.68 -0.70 -8.10
CA GLN A 166 6.34 -2.13 -8.20
C GLN A 166 7.61 -3.00 -8.08
N THR A 167 8.69 -2.64 -8.79
CA THR A 167 9.97 -3.38 -8.75
C THR A 167 10.60 -3.33 -7.37
N ARG A 168 10.64 -2.17 -6.72
CA ARG A 168 11.20 -2.01 -5.36
C ARG A 168 10.43 -2.84 -4.34
N CYS A 169 9.11 -2.87 -4.43
CA CYS A 169 8.26 -3.64 -3.53
C CYS A 169 8.34 -5.16 -3.75
N GLN A 170 8.46 -5.63 -4.99
CA GLN A 170 8.73 -7.04 -5.29
C GLN A 170 10.08 -7.50 -4.74
N ASN A 171 11.14 -6.72 -4.97
CA ASN A 171 12.49 -7.04 -4.49
C ASN A 171 12.56 -7.10 -2.96
N GLU A 172 11.89 -6.17 -2.26
CA GLU A 172 11.83 -6.21 -0.80
C GLU A 172 11.08 -7.44 -0.28
N LYS A 173 9.99 -7.84 -0.94
CA LYS A 173 9.24 -9.06 -0.60
C LYS A 173 10.13 -10.31 -0.75
N LEU A 174 10.84 -10.43 -1.88
CA LEU A 174 11.77 -11.54 -2.13
C LEU A 174 12.89 -11.58 -1.09
N LYS A 175 13.51 -10.42 -0.79
CA LYS A 175 14.54 -10.31 0.23
C LYS A 175 14.05 -10.80 1.60
N ARG A 176 12.83 -10.42 2.01
CA ARG A 176 12.24 -10.88 3.27
C ARG A 176 11.97 -12.38 3.27
N GLN A 177 11.54 -12.95 2.14
CA GLN A 177 11.31 -14.40 2.01
C GLN A 177 12.62 -15.18 2.12
N LEU A 178 13.67 -14.75 1.42
CA LEU A 178 15.01 -15.35 1.50
C LEU A 178 15.56 -15.31 2.92
N LEU A 179 15.49 -14.15 3.59
CA LEU A 179 15.94 -14.03 4.99
C LEU A 179 15.17 -14.95 5.95
N ARG A 180 13.87 -15.15 5.74
CA ARG A 180 13.09 -16.12 6.54
C ARG A 180 13.49 -17.56 6.26
N ALA A 181 13.77 -17.90 5.01
CA ALA A 181 14.23 -19.23 4.63
C ALA A 181 15.60 -19.54 5.25
N LEU A 182 16.55 -18.61 5.15
CA LEU A 182 17.88 -18.73 5.75
C LEU A 182 17.81 -18.93 7.27
N ARG A 183 16.99 -18.13 7.98
CA ARG A 183 16.78 -18.31 9.42
C ARG A 183 16.20 -19.68 9.79
N LYS A 184 15.30 -20.22 8.97
CA LYS A 184 14.76 -21.57 9.21
C LYS A 184 15.84 -22.64 9.10
N ILE A 185 16.72 -22.52 8.09
CA ILE A 185 17.85 -23.46 7.91
C ILE A 185 18.81 -23.37 9.11
N GLU A 186 19.13 -22.16 9.56
CA GLU A 186 20.00 -21.93 10.72
C GLU A 186 19.42 -22.56 12.00
N LEU A 187 18.12 -22.38 12.26
CA LEU A 187 17.44 -22.99 13.40
C LEU A 187 17.43 -24.52 13.33
N SER A 188 17.14 -25.10 12.17
CA SER A 188 17.17 -26.56 12.00
C SER A 188 18.57 -27.16 12.19
N PHE A 189 19.63 -26.40 11.89
CA PHE A 189 21.00 -26.86 12.14
C PHE A 189 21.33 -26.89 13.64
N ILE A 190 20.85 -25.91 14.41
CA ILE A 190 21.04 -25.86 15.87
C ILE A 190 20.33 -27.03 16.55
N GLU A 191 19.10 -27.36 16.14
CA GLU A 191 18.32 -28.47 16.71
C GLU A 191 18.94 -29.86 16.42
N CYS A 192 19.61 -30.04 15.27
CA CYS A 192 20.28 -31.31 14.94
C CYS A 192 21.61 -31.54 15.67
N HIS A 193 22.18 -30.50 16.28
CA HIS A 193 23.48 -30.54 16.95
C HIS A 193 23.40 -30.34 18.48
N SER A 194 22.18 -30.26 19.03
CA SER A 194 21.90 -30.20 20.47
C SER A 194 21.44 -31.57 20.96
#